data_AF-A0A2T1KIT5-F1
#
_entry.id   AF-A0A2T1KIT5-F1
#
_cell.length_a   1.000
_cell.length_b   1.000
_cell.length_c   1.000
_cell.angle_alpha   90.00
_cell.angle_beta   90.00
_cell.angle_gamma   90.00
#
_symmetry.space_group_name_H-M   'P 1'
#
loop_
_entity.id
_entity.type
_entity.pdbx_description
1 polymer ?
#
loop_
_entity_poly.entity_id
_entity_poly.type
_entity_poly.pdbx_seq_one_letter_code
_entity_poly.pdbx_strand_id
1 'polypeptide(L)'
;MNDIVDKIMDRSQWPTFEDSDHLSDLDSLADDANGLGTLEGYLAALAIYHQLCDEMAKLLLKDSRFFIQLSCYPLGIEFPKSKQQMAGQTLAQLEYAVEFEGKEEFIEKCRDLNALRNKVFHSLTKKTSLPELKNKLSRVSALYEEIFELFSASHDWFCLCFKDFRKDVFIDEIEEKNT
;
A
#
# COMPACT_ATOMS: atom_id res chain seq x y z
N MET A 1 5.97 27.28 -5.45
CA MET A 1 6.89 27.39 -4.30
C MET A 1 6.16 27.14 -2.98
N ASN A 2 4.87 27.51 -2.84
CA ASN A 2 4.05 27.24 -1.63
C ASN A 2 3.35 25.86 -1.59
N ASP A 3 3.28 25.12 -2.71
CA ASP A 3 2.46 23.90 -2.81
C ASP A 3 2.82 22.80 -1.78
N ILE A 4 4.11 22.61 -1.45
CA ILE A 4 4.52 21.62 -0.46
C ILE A 4 4.25 22.07 0.98
N VAL A 5 4.35 23.37 1.24
CA VAL A 5 4.05 23.97 2.56
C VAL A 5 2.55 23.87 2.84
N ASP A 6 1.72 24.18 1.85
CA ASP A 6 0.27 24.05 1.97
C ASP A 6 -0.13 22.59 2.21
N LYS A 7 0.51 21.64 1.50
CA LYS A 7 0.29 20.19 1.66
C LYS A 7 0.69 19.66 3.04
N ILE A 8 1.84 20.07 3.58
CA ILE A 8 2.28 19.55 4.89
C ILE A 8 1.44 20.10 6.04
N MET A 9 0.88 21.31 5.88
CA MET A 9 0.03 21.95 6.89
C MET A 9 -1.40 21.37 6.92
N ASP A 10 -1.88 20.87 5.79
CA ASP A 10 -3.19 20.24 5.65
C ASP A 10 -3.10 18.72 5.58
N ARG A 11 -3.47 18.04 6.68
CA ARG A 11 -3.46 16.57 6.76
C ARG A 11 -4.32 15.90 5.68
N SER A 12 -5.35 16.56 5.17
CA SER A 12 -6.20 16.01 4.10
C SER A 12 -5.49 15.91 2.75
N GLN A 13 -4.34 16.59 2.61
CA GLN A 13 -3.51 16.56 1.42
C GLN A 13 -2.30 15.63 1.55
N TRP A 14 -2.13 14.97 2.69
CA TRP A 14 -1.13 13.93 2.85
C TRP A 14 -1.48 12.73 1.96
N PRO A 15 -0.51 11.89 1.60
CA PRO A 15 -0.81 10.68 0.86
C PRO A 15 -1.89 9.87 1.57
N THR A 16 -2.93 9.54 0.81
CA THR A 16 -4.06 8.71 1.25
C THR A 16 -4.55 7.91 0.05
N PHE A 17 -5.43 6.95 0.30
CA PHE A 17 -6.14 6.26 -0.77
C PHE A 17 -7.01 7.24 -1.55
N GLU A 18 -7.08 7.06 -2.87
CA GLU A 18 -7.90 7.91 -3.73
C GLU A 18 -9.41 7.67 -3.52
N ASP A 19 -9.79 6.46 -3.11
CA ASP A 19 -11.17 6.06 -2.84
C ASP A 19 -11.23 5.12 -1.62
N SER A 20 -11.02 5.67 -0.42
CA SER A 20 -10.94 4.90 0.82
C SER A 20 -12.22 4.10 1.13
N ASP A 21 -13.38 4.68 0.82
CA ASP A 21 -14.68 4.06 1.09
C ASP A 21 -14.85 2.82 0.20
N HIS A 22 -14.53 2.94 -1.09
CA HIS A 22 -14.58 1.80 -1.99
C HIS A 22 -13.61 0.68 -1.61
N LEU A 23 -12.40 1.01 -1.15
CA LEU A 23 -11.44 -0.01 -0.69
C LEU A 23 -11.93 -0.73 0.58
N SER A 24 -12.58 -0.01 1.50
CA SER A 24 -13.22 -0.62 2.68
C SER A 24 -14.37 -1.55 2.31
N ASP A 25 -15.17 -1.18 1.30
CA ASP A 25 -16.24 -2.03 0.78
C ASP A 25 -15.67 -3.31 0.12
N LEU A 26 -14.56 -3.18 -0.62
CA LEU A 26 -13.87 -4.30 -1.24
C LEU A 26 -13.28 -5.25 -0.20
N ASP A 27 -12.67 -4.72 0.86
CA ASP A 27 -12.13 -5.50 1.97
C ASP A 27 -13.22 -6.34 2.64
N SER A 28 -14.34 -5.70 2.99
CA SER A 28 -15.52 -6.36 3.55
C SER A 28 -16.08 -7.44 2.62
N LEU A 29 -16.14 -7.16 1.31
CA LEU A 29 -16.59 -8.11 0.30
C LEU A 29 -15.66 -9.33 0.20
N ALA A 30 -14.35 -9.13 0.33
CA ALA A 30 -13.36 -10.21 0.29
C ALA A 30 -13.50 -11.12 1.52
N ASP A 31 -13.69 -10.53 2.70
CA ASP A 31 -13.91 -11.25 3.94
C ASP A 31 -15.18 -12.07 3.91
N ASP A 32 -16.29 -11.48 3.46
CA ASP A 32 -17.57 -12.18 3.28
C ASP A 32 -17.42 -13.36 2.32
N ALA A 33 -16.77 -13.15 1.17
CA ALA A 33 -16.51 -14.20 0.19
C ALA A 33 -15.63 -15.33 0.75
N ASN A 34 -14.58 -14.98 1.51
CA ASN A 34 -13.70 -15.93 2.18
C ASN A 34 -14.46 -16.74 3.25
N GLY A 35 -15.35 -16.09 3.99
CA GLY A 35 -16.19 -16.67 5.05
C GLY A 35 -17.18 -17.74 4.56
N LEU A 36 -17.56 -17.71 3.27
CA LEU A 36 -18.40 -18.76 2.67
C LEU A 36 -17.72 -20.14 2.65
N GLY A 37 -16.39 -20.19 2.72
CA GLY A 37 -15.63 -21.44 2.71
C GLY A 37 -15.81 -22.26 1.43
N THR A 38 -16.18 -21.61 0.32
CA THR A 38 -16.31 -22.22 -1.02
C THR A 38 -15.07 -21.93 -1.85
N LEU A 39 -14.84 -22.70 -2.92
CA LEU A 39 -13.69 -22.44 -3.79
C LEU A 39 -13.84 -21.09 -4.50
N GLU A 40 -15.04 -20.80 -4.98
CA GLU A 40 -15.42 -19.56 -5.64
C GLU A 40 -15.23 -18.36 -4.71
N GLY A 41 -15.67 -18.48 -3.46
CA GLY A 41 -15.48 -17.45 -2.43
C GLY A 41 -14.00 -17.16 -2.19
N TYR A 42 -13.18 -18.20 -2.03
CA TYR A 42 -11.74 -18.04 -1.87
C TYR A 42 -11.04 -17.45 -3.11
N LEU A 43 -11.49 -17.78 -4.32
CA LEU A 43 -10.95 -17.21 -5.55
C LEU A 43 -11.27 -15.71 -5.67
N ALA A 44 -12.49 -15.32 -5.29
CA ALA A 44 -12.91 -13.93 -5.24
C ALA A 44 -12.09 -13.15 -4.20
N ALA A 45 -11.98 -13.68 -2.97
CA ALA A 45 -11.20 -13.09 -1.89
C ALA A 45 -9.73 -12.89 -2.31
N LEU A 46 -9.07 -13.92 -2.86
CA LEU A 46 -7.69 -13.82 -3.37
C LEU A 46 -7.52 -12.71 -4.41
N ALA A 47 -8.48 -12.55 -5.31
CA ALA A 47 -8.41 -11.52 -6.35
C ALA A 47 -8.52 -10.11 -5.75
N ILE A 48 -9.43 -9.92 -4.78
CA ILE A 48 -9.65 -8.63 -4.12
C ILE A 48 -8.48 -8.28 -3.20
N TYR A 49 -8.06 -9.18 -2.31
CA TYR A 49 -6.91 -8.96 -1.42
C TYR A 49 -5.65 -8.59 -2.21
N HIS A 50 -5.39 -9.27 -3.34
CA HIS A 50 -4.27 -8.90 -4.22
C HIS A 50 -4.38 -7.45 -4.75
N GLN A 51 -5.59 -7.00 -5.09
CA GLN A 51 -5.80 -5.61 -5.55
C GLN A 51 -5.59 -4.61 -4.41
N LEU A 52 -6.05 -4.93 -3.20
CA LEU A 52 -5.84 -4.10 -2.00
C LEU A 52 -4.35 -3.96 -1.68
N CYS A 53 -3.58 -5.05 -1.73
CA CYS A 53 -2.12 -5.01 -1.54
C CYS A 53 -1.41 -4.14 -2.59
N ASP A 54 -1.89 -4.11 -3.84
CA ASP A 54 -1.33 -3.22 -4.87
C ASP A 54 -1.60 -1.74 -4.54
N GLU A 55 -2.79 -1.40 -4.06
CA GLU A 55 -3.10 -0.04 -3.60
C GLU A 55 -2.28 0.36 -2.38
N MET A 56 -2.07 -0.55 -1.41
CA MET A 56 -1.18 -0.32 -0.27
C MET A 56 0.26 -0.01 -0.70
N ALA A 57 0.81 -0.82 -1.62
CA ALA A 57 2.16 -0.61 -2.15
C ALA A 57 2.28 0.74 -2.88
N LYS A 58 1.24 1.15 -3.63
CA LYS A 58 1.19 2.47 -4.28
C LYS A 58 1.18 3.59 -3.25
N LEU A 59 0.43 3.43 -2.16
CA LEU A 59 0.36 4.43 -1.10
C LEU A 59 1.69 4.57 -0.38
N LEU A 60 2.36 3.47 0.01
CA LEU A 60 3.70 3.53 0.61
C LEU A 60 4.75 4.16 -0.32
N LEU A 61 4.60 3.99 -1.63
CA LEU A 61 5.44 4.69 -2.60
C LEU A 61 5.14 6.19 -2.68
N LYS A 62 3.86 6.60 -2.57
CA LYS A 62 3.47 8.01 -2.45
C LYS A 62 4.01 8.61 -1.14
N ASP A 63 3.91 7.89 -0.02
CA ASP A 63 4.48 8.27 1.27
C ASP A 63 5.98 8.50 1.18
N SER A 64 6.71 7.54 0.61
CA SER A 64 8.16 7.63 0.41
C SER A 64 8.56 8.87 -0.40
N ARG A 65 7.83 9.17 -1.49
CA ARG A 65 8.09 10.35 -2.32
C ARG A 65 7.80 11.65 -1.59
N PHE A 66 6.69 11.68 -0.83
CA PHE A 66 6.33 12.84 -0.04
C PHE A 66 7.38 13.09 1.06
N PHE A 67 7.82 12.04 1.76
CA PHE A 67 8.89 12.11 2.75
C PHE A 67 10.20 12.68 2.16
N ILE A 68 10.63 12.19 1.00
CA ILE A 68 11.83 12.71 0.32
C ILE A 68 11.66 14.20 -0.02
N GLN A 69 10.50 14.58 -0.54
CA GLN A 69 10.23 15.98 -0.90
C GLN A 69 10.27 16.91 0.31
N LEU A 70 9.75 16.47 1.47
CA LEU A 70 9.85 17.23 2.72
C LEU A 70 11.31 17.31 3.19
N SER A 71 12.05 16.22 3.11
CA SER A 71 13.45 16.12 3.55
C SER A 71 14.41 16.99 2.73
N CYS A 72 14.08 17.27 1.47
CA CYS A 72 14.92 18.07 0.58
C CYS A 72 14.44 19.52 0.43
N TYR A 73 13.36 19.92 1.09
CA TYR A 73 12.87 21.30 1.05
C TYR A 73 13.98 22.30 1.44
N PRO A 74 14.14 23.43 0.73
CA PRO A 74 13.26 23.99 -0.30
C PRO A 74 13.49 23.47 -1.73
N LEU A 75 14.38 22.50 -1.94
CA LEU A 75 14.63 21.95 -3.26
C LEU A 75 13.44 21.09 -3.72
N GLY A 76 12.90 21.40 -4.89
CA GLY A 76 11.85 20.60 -5.53
C GLY A 76 12.45 19.41 -6.27
N ILE A 77 11.90 18.22 -6.06
CA ILE A 77 12.23 16.99 -6.80
C ILE A 77 11.02 16.59 -7.62
N GLU A 78 11.18 16.55 -8.93
CA GLU A 78 10.16 15.97 -9.81
C GLU A 78 10.30 14.45 -9.86
N PHE A 79 9.33 13.74 -9.30
CA PHE A 79 9.24 12.30 -9.47
C PHE A 79 8.60 11.95 -10.81
N PRO A 80 9.08 10.92 -11.51
CA PRO A 80 8.46 10.46 -12.74
C PRO A 80 6.98 10.12 -12.51
N LYS A 81 6.09 10.66 -13.35
CA LYS A 81 4.68 10.27 -13.34
C LYS A 81 4.58 8.79 -13.70
N SER A 82 3.94 8.00 -12.84
CA SER A 82 3.69 6.60 -13.14
C SER A 82 2.66 6.50 -14.27
N LYS A 83 3.04 5.84 -15.39
CA LYS A 83 2.06 5.23 -16.30
C LYS A 83 1.38 4.08 -15.57
N GLN A 84 0.24 3.54 -16.02
CA GLN A 84 -0.38 2.34 -15.43
C GLN A 84 0.70 1.30 -15.08
N GLN A 85 0.95 1.09 -13.79
CA GLN A 85 2.00 0.19 -13.30
C GLN A 85 1.34 -1.12 -12.92
N MET A 86 1.97 -2.22 -13.31
CA MET A 86 1.60 -3.52 -12.79
C MET A 86 2.10 -3.64 -11.34
N ALA A 87 1.40 -4.40 -10.50
CA ALA A 87 1.77 -4.58 -9.09
C ALA A 87 3.25 -4.93 -8.87
N GLY A 88 3.83 -5.80 -9.71
CA GLY A 88 5.26 -6.12 -9.64
C GLY A 88 6.20 -4.94 -9.90
N GLN A 89 5.80 -3.96 -10.71
CA GLN A 89 6.57 -2.73 -10.95
C GLN A 89 6.44 -1.76 -9.78
N THR A 90 5.27 -1.72 -9.11
CA THR A 90 5.08 -0.94 -7.88
C THR A 90 6.01 -1.45 -6.79
N LEU A 91 6.00 -2.76 -6.53
CA LEU A 91 6.88 -3.39 -5.53
C LEU A 91 8.36 -3.17 -5.84
N ALA A 92 8.77 -3.31 -7.11
CA ALA A 92 10.15 -3.06 -7.51
C ALA A 92 10.59 -1.60 -7.28
N GLN A 93 9.69 -0.62 -7.42
CA GLN A 93 10.01 0.77 -7.05
C GLN A 93 10.11 0.94 -5.54
N LEU A 94 9.24 0.26 -4.78
CA LEU A 94 9.25 0.34 -3.33
C LEU A 94 10.54 -0.23 -2.73
N GLU A 95 11.12 -1.27 -3.33
CA GLU A 95 12.44 -1.81 -2.91
C GLU A 95 13.52 -0.72 -2.85
N TYR A 96 13.55 0.14 -3.87
CA TYR A 96 14.52 1.24 -3.99
C TYR A 96 14.02 2.58 -3.43
N ALA A 97 12.86 2.59 -2.76
CA ALA A 97 12.33 3.78 -2.09
C ALA A 97 12.98 3.97 -0.71
N VAL A 98 12.43 4.91 0.07
CA VAL A 98 12.86 5.19 1.44
C VAL A 98 12.86 3.90 2.26
N GLU A 99 13.85 3.75 3.14
CA GLU A 99 13.90 2.64 4.09
C GLU A 99 12.93 2.90 5.24
N PHE A 100 12.10 1.91 5.57
CA PHE A 100 11.18 1.94 6.71
C PHE A 100 11.03 0.54 7.31
N GLU A 101 10.65 0.49 8.58
CA GLU A 101 10.51 -0.77 9.31
C GLU A 101 9.47 -1.68 8.64
N GLY A 102 9.80 -2.97 8.48
CA GLY A 102 8.90 -3.95 7.87
C GLY A 102 8.81 -3.89 6.33
N LYS A 103 9.55 -3.00 5.65
CA LYS A 103 9.52 -2.86 4.19
C LYS A 103 9.79 -4.17 3.44
N GLU A 104 10.90 -4.83 3.75
CA GLU A 104 11.30 -6.07 3.09
C GLU A 104 10.23 -7.15 3.27
N GLU A 105 9.75 -7.32 4.50
CA GLU A 105 8.72 -8.30 4.83
C GLU A 105 7.39 -8.02 4.11
N PHE A 106 6.95 -6.75 4.06
CA PHE A 106 5.77 -6.34 3.31
C PHE A 106 5.90 -6.71 1.82
N ILE A 107 7.05 -6.42 1.22
CA ILE A 107 7.32 -6.70 -0.20
C ILE A 107 7.33 -8.21 -0.46
N GLU A 108 7.98 -9.00 0.39
CA GLU A 108 8.02 -10.45 0.28
C GLU A 108 6.62 -11.08 0.39
N LYS A 109 5.82 -10.68 1.39
CA LYS A 109 4.44 -11.20 1.53
C LYS A 109 3.54 -10.82 0.35
N CYS A 110 3.66 -9.58 -0.15
CA CYS A 110 2.96 -9.17 -1.38
C CYS A 110 3.35 -10.03 -2.60
N ARG A 111 4.64 -10.38 -2.72
CA ARG A 111 5.13 -11.29 -3.77
C ARG A 111 4.59 -12.70 -3.60
N ASP A 112 4.52 -13.21 -2.38
CA ASP A 112 3.96 -14.52 -2.07
C ASP A 112 2.46 -14.59 -2.43
N LEU A 113 1.70 -13.53 -2.10
CA LEU A 113 0.29 -13.44 -2.49
C LEU A 113 0.11 -13.43 -4.01
N ASN A 114 0.91 -12.64 -4.73
CA ASN A 114 0.89 -12.63 -6.20
C ASN A 114 1.33 -13.98 -6.80
N ALA A 115 2.34 -14.64 -6.23
CA ALA A 115 2.77 -15.97 -6.66
C ALA A 115 1.66 -17.01 -6.44
N LEU A 116 0.98 -16.97 -5.29
CA LEU A 116 -0.18 -17.79 -4.98
C LEU A 116 -1.29 -17.55 -6.01
N ARG A 117 -1.64 -16.29 -6.27
CA ARG A 117 -2.63 -15.88 -7.26
C ARG A 117 -2.31 -16.47 -8.63
N ASN A 118 -1.10 -16.26 -9.14
CA ASN A 118 -0.68 -16.76 -10.45
C ASN A 118 -0.73 -18.29 -10.52
N LYS A 119 -0.26 -18.97 -9.47
CA LYS A 119 -0.27 -20.43 -9.39
C LYS A 119 -1.68 -21.00 -9.38
N VAL A 120 -2.61 -20.37 -8.66
CA VAL A 120 -4.02 -20.75 -8.57
C VAL A 120 -4.68 -20.63 -9.94
N PHE A 121 -4.60 -19.47 -10.59
CA PHE A 121 -5.21 -19.28 -11.92
C PHE A 121 -4.59 -20.17 -12.99
N HIS A 122 -3.28 -20.43 -12.95
CA HIS A 122 -2.65 -21.42 -13.83
C HIS A 122 -3.06 -22.86 -13.53
N SER A 123 -3.45 -23.17 -12.29
CA SER A 123 -3.88 -24.53 -11.89
C SER A 123 -5.34 -24.79 -12.28
N LEU A 124 -6.19 -23.75 -12.35
CA LEU A 124 -7.57 -23.87 -12.81
C LEU A 124 -7.69 -24.39 -14.25
N THR A 125 -6.68 -24.11 -15.09
CA THR A 125 -6.64 -24.58 -16.49
C THR A 125 -5.98 -25.96 -16.65
N LYS A 126 -5.50 -26.56 -15.56
CA LYS A 126 -4.84 -27.87 -15.53
C LYS A 126 -5.74 -28.89 -14.81
N LYS A 127 -5.44 -30.20 -14.95
CA LYS A 127 -6.09 -31.27 -14.17
C LYS A 127 -5.64 -31.24 -12.70
N THR A 128 -5.95 -30.17 -11.98
CA THR A 128 -5.65 -30.03 -10.55
C THR A 128 -6.86 -30.43 -9.72
N SER A 129 -6.63 -31.11 -8.61
CA SER A 129 -7.67 -31.48 -7.64
C SER A 129 -8.26 -30.22 -6.99
N LEU A 130 -9.55 -29.94 -7.22
CA LEU A 130 -10.24 -28.79 -6.63
C LEU A 130 -10.17 -28.76 -5.08
N PRO A 131 -10.27 -29.90 -4.36
CA PRO A 131 -10.04 -29.95 -2.92
C PRO A 131 -8.65 -29.47 -2.47
N GLU A 132 -7.59 -29.81 -3.21
CA GLU A 132 -6.24 -29.36 -2.90
C GLU A 132 -6.08 -27.86 -3.12
N LEU A 133 -6.74 -27.32 -4.14
CA LEU A 133 -6.76 -25.88 -4.42
C LEU A 133 -7.47 -25.12 -3.30
N LYS A 134 -8.63 -25.62 -2.86
CA LYS A 134 -9.39 -25.06 -1.75
C LYS A 134 -8.57 -24.98 -0.46
N ASN A 135 -7.86 -26.06 -0.10
CA ASN A 135 -7.01 -26.08 1.10
C ASN A 135 -5.83 -25.10 1.05
N LYS A 136 -5.31 -24.79 -0.14
CA LYS A 136 -4.26 -23.76 -0.29
C LYS A 136 -4.83 -22.37 -0.09
N LEU A 137 -6.01 -22.12 -0.63
CA LEU A 137 -6.65 -20.82 -0.59
C LEU A 137 -7.27 -20.48 0.75
N SER A 138 -7.60 -21.47 1.60
CA SER A 138 -8.18 -21.22 2.92
C SER A 138 -7.27 -20.45 3.90
N ARG A 139 -6.03 -20.17 3.51
CA ARG A 139 -5.05 -19.38 4.29
C ARG A 139 -4.82 -17.98 3.73
N VAL A 140 -5.53 -17.61 2.67
CA VAL A 140 -5.28 -16.34 1.97
C VAL A 140 -5.57 -15.13 2.84
N SER A 141 -6.63 -15.19 3.67
CA SER A 141 -6.98 -14.09 4.58
C SER A 141 -5.93 -13.86 5.65
N ALA A 142 -5.31 -14.92 6.18
CA ALA A 142 -4.22 -14.77 7.16
C ALA A 142 -3.00 -14.08 6.53
N LEU A 143 -2.63 -14.47 5.30
CA LEU A 143 -1.55 -13.79 4.57
C LEU A 143 -1.87 -12.33 4.29
N TYR A 144 -3.13 -12.02 3.94
CA TYR A 144 -3.58 -10.66 3.73
C TYR A 144 -3.53 -9.81 5.01
N GLU A 145 -4.00 -10.35 6.14
CA GLU A 145 -3.96 -9.66 7.44
C GLU A 145 -2.52 -9.28 7.83
N GLU A 146 -1.57 -10.21 7.68
CA GLU A 146 -0.15 -9.94 7.93
C GLU A 146 0.39 -8.81 7.03
N ILE A 147 -0.05 -8.73 5.77
CA ILE A 147 0.32 -7.64 4.86
C ILE A 147 -0.31 -6.31 5.32
N PHE A 148 -1.58 -6.34 5.72
CA PHE A 148 -2.31 -5.18 6.18
C PHE A 148 -1.69 -4.58 7.45
N GLU A 149 -1.33 -5.42 8.43
CA GLU A 149 -0.67 -4.99 9.66
C GLU A 149 0.67 -4.28 9.37
N LEU A 150 1.50 -4.85 8.49
CA LEU A 150 2.76 -4.25 8.05
C LEU A 150 2.55 -2.92 7.34
N PHE A 151 1.56 -2.86 6.45
CA PHE A 151 1.19 -1.63 5.76
C PHE A 151 0.74 -0.55 6.74
N SER A 152 -0.18 -0.88 7.65
CA SER A 152 -0.77 0.05 8.62
C SER A 152 0.32 0.67 9.50
N ALA A 153 1.21 -0.16 10.05
CA ALA A 153 2.35 0.30 10.84
C ALA A 153 3.28 1.22 10.04
N SER A 154 3.57 0.88 8.79
CA SER A 154 4.45 1.66 7.91
C SER A 154 3.82 3.02 7.56
N HIS A 155 2.55 3.05 7.19
CA HIS A 155 1.83 4.26 6.83
C HIS A 155 1.66 5.21 8.03
N ASP A 156 1.38 4.66 9.22
CA ASP A 156 1.32 5.43 10.47
C ASP A 156 2.68 6.05 10.80
N TRP A 157 3.78 5.32 10.61
CA TRP A 157 5.13 5.86 10.79
C TRP A 157 5.39 7.06 9.87
N PHE A 158 5.04 6.96 8.59
CA PHE A 158 5.15 8.08 7.66
C PHE A 158 4.31 9.29 8.10
N CYS A 159 3.07 9.07 8.54
CA CYS A 159 2.21 10.13 9.06
C CYS A 159 2.81 10.82 10.29
N LEU A 160 3.49 10.08 11.17
CA LEU A 160 4.22 10.66 12.30
C LEU A 160 5.38 11.53 11.82
N CYS A 161 6.18 11.04 10.86
CA CYS A 161 7.26 11.85 10.28
C CYS A 161 6.75 13.15 9.65
N PHE A 162 5.63 13.11 8.91
CA PHE A 162 5.05 14.30 8.30
C PHE A 162 4.62 15.33 9.36
N LYS A 163 4.06 14.84 10.48
CA LYS A 163 3.70 15.70 11.62
C LYS A 163 4.91 16.37 12.25
N ASP A 164 6.04 15.69 12.34
CA ASP A 164 7.26 16.24 12.91
C ASP A 164 7.89 17.28 11.98
N PHE A 165 7.98 17.00 10.67
CA PHE A 165 8.38 18.01 9.67
C PHE A 165 7.54 19.29 9.74
N ARG A 166 6.22 19.14 9.89
CA ARG A 166 5.29 20.27 10.04
C ARG A 166 5.70 21.18 11.20
N LYS A 167 6.14 20.61 12.33
CA LYS A 167 6.53 21.39 13.52
C LYS A 167 7.90 22.03 13.36
N ASP A 168 8.89 21.25 12.95
CA ASP A 168 10.29 21.64 13.09
C ASP A 168 10.80 22.56 11.97
N VAL A 169 10.21 22.50 10.78
CA VAL A 169 10.72 23.23 9.60
C VAL A 169 9.77 24.34 9.16
N PHE A 170 8.46 24.10 9.21
CA PHE A 170 7.51 24.97 8.53
C PHE A 170 6.76 25.93 9.46
N ILE A 171 6.53 25.58 10.73
CA ILE A 171 5.92 26.53 11.69
C ILE A 171 6.92 27.64 12.04
N ASP A 172 8.18 27.30 12.28
CA ASP A 172 9.24 28.27 12.58
C ASP A 172 9.45 29.26 11.42
N GLU A 173 9.42 28.79 10.17
CA GLU A 173 9.50 29.66 8.97
C GLU A 173 8.30 30.61 8.81
N ILE A 174 7.11 30.23 9.28
CA ILE A 174 5.90 31.08 9.22
C ILE A 174 5.96 32.15 10.30
N GLU A 175 6.47 31.84 11.49
CA GLU A 175 6.67 32.81 12.57
C GLU A 175 7.74 33.85 12.19
N GLU A 176 8.83 33.44 11.54
CA GLU A 176 9.86 34.37 11.02
C GLU A 176 9.36 35.29 9.89
N LYS A 177 8.43 34.83 9.04
CA LYS A 177 7.84 35.66 7.96
C LYS A 177 6.80 36.67 8.43
N ASN A 178 6.26 36.50 9.63
CA ASN A 178 5.22 37.36 10.20
C ASN A 178 5.77 38.37 11.25
N THR A 179 7.09 38.43 11.42
CA THR A 179 7.80 39.36 12.31
C THR A 179 8.60 40.37 11.50
#